data_AF-A0A6A6FND9-F1
#
_entry.id   AF-A0A6A6FND9-F1
#
_cell.length_a   1.000
_cell.length_b   1.000
_cell.length_c   1.000
_cell.angle_alpha   90.00
_cell.angle_beta   90.00
_cell.angle_gamma   90.00
#
_symmetry.space_group_name_H-M   'P 1'
#
loop_
_entity.id
_entity.type
_entity.pdbx_description
1 polymer ?
#
loop_
_entity_poly.entity_id
_entity_poly.type
_entity_poly.pdbx_seq_one_letter_code
_entity_poly.pdbx_strand_id
1 'polypeptide(L)'
;MSSSSTAISPEMFALAVKDLPVDTLYAKAAELLNSVQHLRDSNAQMAEFADSGDEVCKEAISENDVVISRIQERIELCKAE
;
A
#
# COMPACT_ATOMS: atom_id res chain seq x y z
N MET A 1 8.48 6.31 -15.11
CA MET A 1 8.05 5.93 -13.75
C MET A 1 9.30 5.70 -12.92
N SER A 2 9.35 6.22 -11.70
CA SER A 2 10.57 6.28 -10.89
C SER A 2 10.96 4.90 -10.35
N SER A 3 11.89 4.22 -11.03
CA SER A 3 12.46 2.92 -10.62
C SER A 3 13.50 3.06 -9.49
N SER A 4 13.61 4.22 -8.85
CA SER A 4 14.63 4.54 -7.84
C SER A 4 14.07 4.97 -6.49
N SER A 5 12.76 4.88 -6.26
CA SER A 5 12.20 5.04 -4.92
C SER A 5 12.38 3.73 -4.16
N THR A 6 13.39 3.68 -3.28
CA THR A 6 13.48 2.61 -2.29
C THR A 6 12.25 2.68 -1.39
N ALA A 7 11.51 1.58 -1.28
CA ALA A 7 10.38 1.50 -0.37
C ALA A 7 10.89 1.69 1.07
N ILE A 8 10.28 2.62 1.82
CA ILE A 8 10.58 2.84 3.24
C ILE A 8 10.33 1.54 4.00
N SER A 9 11.31 1.10 4.80
CA SER A 9 11.17 -0.10 5.60
C SER A 9 10.13 0.08 6.71
N PRO A 10 9.48 -0.99 7.18
CA PRO A 10 8.51 -0.91 8.27
C PRO A 10 9.09 -0.28 9.55
N GLU A 11 10.35 -0.56 9.86
CA GLU A 11 11.03 -0.05 11.07
C GLU A 11 11.25 1.46 11.00
N MET A 12 11.66 1.97 9.83
CA MET A 12 11.81 3.41 9.61
C MET A 12 10.47 4.13 9.65
N PHE A 13 9.41 3.49 9.17
CA PHE A 13 8.05 4.03 9.27
C PHE A 13 7.58 4.08 10.73
N ALA A 14 7.75 2.99 11.49
CA ALA A 14 7.42 2.90 12.91
C ALA A 14 8.12 4.01 13.72
N LEU A 15 9.42 4.22 13.48
CA LEU A 15 10.18 5.27 14.13
C LEU A 15 9.66 6.68 13.78
N ALA A 16 9.17 6.88 12.55
CA ALA A 16 8.68 8.18 12.09
C ALA A 16 7.27 8.51 12.61
N VAL A 17 6.44 7.49 12.88
CA VAL A 17 5.11 7.71 13.46
C VAL A 17 5.13 7.79 14.99
N LYS A 18 6.25 7.39 15.60
CA LYS A 18 6.45 7.44 17.04
C LYS A 18 6.25 8.86 17.60
N ASP A 19 5.56 8.96 18.73
CA ASP A 19 5.28 10.21 19.45
C ASP A 19 4.44 11.23 18.63
N LEU A 20 3.83 10.82 17.50
CA LEU A 20 2.89 11.66 16.78
C LEU A 20 1.57 11.81 17.53
N PRO A 21 0.90 12.98 17.41
CA PRO A 21 -0.46 13.14 17.92
C PRO A 21 -1.43 12.10 17.36
N VAL A 22 -2.34 11.62 18.21
CA VAL A 22 -3.30 10.57 17.86
C VAL A 22 -4.17 10.92 16.65
N ASP A 23 -4.59 12.18 16.53
CA ASP A 23 -5.33 12.67 15.36
C ASP A 23 -4.52 12.56 14.05
N THR A 24 -3.21 12.79 14.13
CA THR A 24 -2.28 12.63 13.00
C THR A 24 -2.11 11.16 12.62
N LEU A 25 -2.03 10.25 13.61
CA LEU A 25 -2.00 8.80 13.36
C LEU A 25 -3.27 8.31 12.65
N TYR A 26 -4.45 8.76 13.11
CA TYR A 26 -5.72 8.44 12.44
C TYR A 26 -5.79 8.98 11.02
N ALA A 27 -5.38 10.23 10.81
CA ALA A 27 -5.33 10.83 9.48
C ALA A 27 -4.41 10.02 8.54
N LYS A 28 -3.24 9.59 9.04
CA LYS A 28 -2.32 8.76 8.26
C LYS A 28 -2.90 7.38 7.95
N ALA A 29 -3.53 6.72 8.92
CA ALA A 29 -4.18 5.43 8.70
C ALA A 29 -5.30 5.54 7.64
N ALA A 30 -6.10 6.61 7.68
CA ALA A 30 -7.14 6.87 6.68
C ALA A 30 -6.57 7.08 5.27
N GLU A 31 -5.48 7.84 5.12
CA GLU A 31 -4.77 8.02 3.85
C GLU A 31 -4.26 6.68 3.28
N LEU A 32 -3.68 5.83 4.13
CA LEU A 32 -3.20 4.51 3.75
C LEU A 32 -4.34 3.58 3.34
N LEU A 33 -5.47 3.60 4.06
CA LEU A 33 -6.67 2.83 3.70
C LEU A 33 -7.24 3.24 2.34
N ASN A 34 -7.29 4.55 2.06
CA ASN A 34 -7.72 5.05 0.75
C ASN A 34 -6.78 4.56 -0.36
N SER A 35 -5.47 4.55 -0.09
CA SER A 35 -4.47 4.06 -1.05
C SER A 35 -4.64 2.56 -1.34
N VAL A 36 -4.92 1.73 -0.32
CA VAL A 36 -5.25 0.31 -0.48
C VAL A 36 -6.50 0.14 -1.33
N GLN A 37 -7.55 0.94 -1.08
CA GLN A 37 -8.78 0.85 -1.85
C GLN A 37 -8.54 1.18 -3.32
N HIS A 38 -7.80 2.24 -3.62
CA HIS A 38 -7.43 2.58 -4.99
C HIS A 38 -6.65 1.47 -5.70
N LEU A 39 -5.71 0.81 -5.03
CA LEU A 39 -4.97 -0.32 -5.61
C LEU A 39 -5.87 -1.54 -5.85
N ARG A 40 -6.80 -1.83 -4.95
CA ARG A 40 -7.78 -2.92 -5.12
C ARG A 40 -8.71 -2.66 -6.30
N ASP A 41 -9.19 -1.42 -6.44
CA ASP A 41 -10.04 -1.02 -7.56
C ASP A 41 -9.27 -1.11 -8.89
N SER A 42 -7.97 -0.74 -8.89
CA SER A 42 -7.07 -0.90 -10.04
C SER A 42 -6.88 -2.38 -10.41
N ASN A 43 -6.62 -3.25 -9.41
CA ASN A 43 -6.49 -4.69 -9.64
C ASN A 43 -7.78 -5.30 -10.20
N ALA A 44 -8.95 -4.88 -9.69
CA ALA A 44 -10.24 -5.34 -10.19
C ALA A 44 -10.47 -4.94 -11.66
N GLN A 45 -10.02 -3.75 -12.08
CA GLN A 45 -10.10 -3.31 -13.48
C GLN A 45 -9.16 -4.10 -14.40
N MET A 46 -7.99 -4.52 -13.91
CA MET A 46 -7.02 -5.29 -14.70
C MET A 46 -7.33 -6.79 -14.76
N ALA A 47 -8.16 -7.31 -13.84
CA ALA A 47 -8.43 -8.73 -13.69
C ALA A 47 -8.94 -9.39 -14.98
N GLU A 48 -9.84 -8.73 -15.72
CA GLU A 48 -10.39 -9.29 -16.97
C GLU A 48 -9.33 -9.50 -18.06
N PHE A 49 -8.35 -8.60 -18.14
CA PHE A 49 -7.25 -8.68 -19.10
C PHE A 49 -6.24 -9.75 -18.68
N ALA A 50 -5.92 -9.78 -17.39
CA ALA A 50 -5.07 -10.80 -16.80
C ALA A 50 -5.65 -12.21 -17.03
N ASP A 51 -6.94 -12.42 -16.77
CA ASP A 51 -7.62 -13.70 -16.99
C ASP A 51 -7.68 -14.08 -18.49
N SER A 52 -7.70 -13.09 -19.37
CA SER A 52 -7.64 -13.26 -20.83
C SER A 52 -6.23 -13.58 -21.36
N GLY A 53 -5.22 -13.61 -20.48
CA GLY A 53 -3.84 -13.98 -20.82
C GLY A 53 -2.87 -12.81 -20.97
N ASP A 54 -3.25 -11.58 -20.59
CA ASP A 54 -2.33 -10.45 -20.54
C ASP A 54 -1.36 -10.59 -19.35
N GLU A 55 -0.12 -11.01 -19.64
CA GLU A 55 0.92 -11.20 -18.63
C GLU A 55 1.38 -9.89 -17.97
N VAL A 56 1.27 -8.75 -18.65
CA VAL A 56 1.62 -7.44 -18.06
C VAL A 56 0.60 -7.07 -16.99
N CYS A 57 -0.69 -7.29 -17.27
CA CYS A 57 -1.74 -7.09 -16.28
C CYS A 57 -1.60 -8.04 -15.08
N LYS A 58 -1.22 -9.30 -15.30
CA LYS A 58 -0.93 -10.26 -14.21
C LYS A 58 0.23 -9.80 -13.33
N GLU A 59 1.34 -9.38 -13.94
CA GLU A 59 2.51 -8.87 -13.22
C GLU A 59 2.15 -7.62 -12.42
N ALA A 60 1.44 -6.66 -13.03
CA ALA A 60 0.99 -5.43 -12.37
C ALA A 60 0.09 -5.71 -11.16
N ILE A 61 -0.85 -6.66 -11.26
CA ILE A 61 -1.69 -7.08 -10.13
C ILE A 61 -0.82 -7.65 -9.00
N SER A 62 0.11 -8.55 -9.34
CA SER A 62 1.03 -9.16 -8.36
C SER A 62 1.91 -8.12 -7.66
N GLU A 63 2.43 -7.14 -8.39
CA GLU A 63 3.21 -6.04 -7.79
C GLU A 63 2.35 -5.18 -6.86
N ASN A 64 1.13 -4.85 -7.28
CA ASN A 64 0.18 -4.09 -6.45
C ASN A 64 -0.18 -4.84 -5.17
N ASP A 65 -0.34 -6.15 -5.21
CA ASP A 65 -0.63 -6.96 -4.02
C ASP A 65 0.52 -6.92 -2.99
N VAL A 66 1.77 -6.91 -3.46
CA VAL A 66 2.94 -6.69 -2.59
C VAL A 66 2.90 -5.30 -1.96
N VAL A 67 2.52 -4.26 -2.72
CA VAL A 67 2.37 -2.90 -2.19
C VAL A 67 1.24 -2.82 -1.16
N ILE A 68 0.10 -3.44 -1.44
CA ILE A 68 -1.05 -3.51 -0.51
C ILE A 68 -0.62 -4.13 0.82
N SER A 69 0.09 -5.27 0.78
CA SER A 69 0.56 -5.96 1.99
C SER A 69 1.45 -5.05 2.85
N ARG A 70 2.40 -4.33 2.23
CA ARG A 70 3.26 -3.36 2.92
C ARG A 70 2.49 -2.17 3.50
N ILE A 71 1.47 -1.68 2.79
CA ILE A 71 0.62 -0.60 3.31
C ILE A 71 -0.23 -1.08 4.49
N GLN A 72 -0.74 -2.31 4.45
CA GLN A 72 -1.47 -2.92 5.55
C GLN A 72 -0.61 -3.05 6.80
N GLU A 73 0.65 -3.46 6.67
CA GLU A 73 1.60 -3.47 7.79
C GLU A 73 1.77 -2.07 8.42
N ARG A 74 1.89 -1.03 7.59
CA ARG A 74 1.99 0.36 8.06
C ARG A 74 0.72 0.83 8.77
N ILE A 75 -0.46 0.40 8.31
CA ILE A 75 -1.73 0.69 9.01
C ILE A 75 -1.72 0.06 10.40
N GLU A 76 -1.24 -1.17 10.55
CA GLU A 76 -1.13 -1.80 11.87
C GLU A 76 -0.11 -1.10 12.76
N LEU A 77 1.01 -0.61 12.21
CA LEU A 77 1.97 0.21 12.96
C LEU A 77 1.32 1.52 13.47
N CYS A 78 0.51 2.20 12.65
CA CYS A 78 -0.23 3.39 13.10
C CYS A 78 -1.27 3.10 14.18
N LYS A 79 -1.80 1.88 14.27
CA LYS A 79 -2.78 1.48 15.30
C LYS A 79 -2.11 1.04 16.60
N ALA A 80 -0.87 0.57 16.53
CA ALA A 80 -0.11 0.07 17.67
C ALA A 80 0.60 1.19 18.44
N GLU A 81 0.92 2.30 17.77
CA GLU A 81 1.41 3.55 18.36
C GLU A 81 0.28 4.33 19.06
#